data_AF-A0A3D4PWQ2-F1
#
_entry.id   AF-A0A3D4PWQ2-F1
#
_cell.length_a   1.000
_cell.length_b   1.000
_cell.length_c   1.000
_cell.angle_alpha   90.00
_cell.angle_beta   90.00
_cell.angle_gamma   90.00
#
_symmetry.space_group_name_H-M   'P 1'
#
loop_
_entity.id
_entity.type
_entity.pdbx_description
1 polymer ?
#
loop_
_entity_poly.entity_id
_entity_poly.type
_entity_poly.pdbx_seq_one_letter_code
_entity_poly.pdbx_strand_id
1 'polypeptide(L)'
;MNKREAVMSRFLQVSIAVVVLLTMSFALAHEGHEHGPVTMKRAVDIALATARDASLNAEPLLGLPQLDQSWRDLPASAVQIYENRRGYYLVSIANPAQAKTLYVRILLDGRVDAANFSGDFVSSAATSSAGA
;
A
#
# COMPACT_ATOMS: atom_id res chain seq x y z
N MET A 1 -9.04 54.51 30.72
CA MET A 1 -9.42 53.46 29.77
C MET A 1 -10.92 53.27 29.83
N ASN A 2 -11.65 53.57 28.75
CA ASN A 2 -13.11 53.43 28.73
C ASN A 2 -13.50 51.97 28.43
N LYS A 3 -14.70 51.52 28.83
CA LYS A 3 -15.15 50.11 28.65
C LYS A 3 -15.11 49.67 27.19
N ARG A 4 -15.25 50.60 26.25
CA ARG A 4 -15.23 50.36 24.79
C ARG A 4 -13.83 50.03 24.28
N GLU A 5 -12.80 50.73 24.76
CA GLU A 5 -11.39 50.44 24.47
C GLU A 5 -10.96 49.08 25.02
N ALA A 6 -11.43 48.70 26.22
CA ALA A 6 -11.13 47.40 26.80
C ALA A 6 -11.76 46.24 26.01
N VAL A 7 -12.99 46.42 25.51
CA VAL A 7 -13.66 45.43 24.65
C VAL A 7 -13.00 45.33 23.28
N MET A 8 -12.65 46.47 22.68
CA MET A 8 -11.97 46.52 21.38
C MET A 8 -10.56 45.90 21.43
N SER A 9 -9.81 46.15 22.50
CA SER A 9 -8.51 45.53 22.75
C SER A 9 -8.59 44.01 22.93
N ARG A 10 -9.59 43.52 23.67
CA ARG A 10 -9.84 42.07 23.81
C ARG A 10 -10.24 41.41 22.48
N PHE A 11 -11.08 42.07 21.68
CA PHE A 11 -11.44 41.60 20.35
C PHE A 11 -10.21 41.54 19.44
N LEU A 12 -9.37 42.57 19.45
CA LEU A 12 -8.15 42.61 18.64
C LEU A 12 -7.17 41.50 19.06
N GLN A 13 -6.99 41.26 20.36
CA GLN A 13 -6.14 40.19 20.87
C GLN A 13 -6.64 38.80 20.47
N VAL A 14 -7.95 38.56 20.54
CA VAL A 14 -8.55 37.28 20.12
C VAL A 14 -8.38 37.09 18.61
N SER A 15 -8.63 38.12 17.80
CA SER A 15 -8.45 38.05 16.35
C SER A 15 -7.00 37.73 15.96
N ILE A 16 -6.02 38.37 16.62
CA ILE A 16 -4.59 38.10 16.38
C ILE A 16 -4.25 36.67 16.78
N ALA A 17 -4.73 36.20 17.94
CA ALA A 17 -4.49 34.83 18.39
C ALA A 17 -5.06 33.78 17.43
N VAL A 18 -6.26 34.02 16.88
CA VAL A 18 -6.90 33.14 15.88
C VAL A 18 -6.09 33.11 14.58
N VAL A 19 -5.63 34.27 14.09
CA VAL A 19 -4.80 34.33 12.88
C VAL A 19 -3.48 33.57 13.06
N VAL A 20 -2.83 33.71 14.23
CA VAL A 20 -1.59 32.98 14.54
C VAL A 20 -1.83 31.47 14.57
N LEU A 21 -2.91 31.00 15.20
CA LEU A 21 -3.24 29.56 15.22
C LEU A 21 -3.50 29.00 13.82
N LEU A 22 -4.15 29.76 12.93
CA LEU A 22 -4.46 29.32 11.57
C LEU A 22 -3.21 29.15 10.69
N THR A 23 -2.08 29.78 11.06
CA THR A 23 -0.81 29.64 10.32
C THR A 23 0.05 28.44 10.74
N MET A 24 -0.32 27.70 11.80
CA MET A 24 0.49 26.61 12.36
C MET A 24 0.24 25.24 11.69
N SER A 25 -0.53 25.15 10.62
CA SER A 25 -0.94 23.87 10.00
C SER A 25 -0.08 23.42 8.82
N PHE A 26 1.25 23.56 8.90
CA PHE A 26 2.17 22.87 7.98
C PHE A 26 2.90 21.74 8.70
N ALA A 27 2.17 20.71 9.09
CA ALA A 27 2.79 19.41 9.31
C ALA A 27 3.24 18.90 7.94
N LEU A 28 4.54 19.03 7.63
CA LEU A 28 5.15 18.22 6.58
C LEU A 28 5.07 16.77 7.07
N ALA A 29 4.01 16.06 6.65
CA ALA A 29 4.14 14.62 6.49
C ALA A 29 5.26 14.44 5.45
N HIS A 30 6.41 13.92 5.88
CA HIS A 30 7.48 13.53 4.97
C HIS A 30 6.99 12.34 4.13
N GLU A 31 6.19 12.61 3.10
CA GLU A 31 5.81 11.66 2.07
C GLU A 31 6.90 11.69 1.01
N GLY A 32 8.01 10.99 1.28
CA GLY A 32 9.16 11.06 0.39
C GLY A 32 10.43 10.48 0.97
N HIS A 33 10.38 9.26 1.49
CA HIS A 33 11.58 8.44 1.37
C HIS A 33 11.51 7.77 0.00
N GLU A 34 12.22 8.33 -0.98
CA GLU A 34 12.63 7.58 -2.17
C GLU A 34 13.53 6.43 -1.70
N HIS A 35 12.91 5.37 -1.21
CA HIS A 35 13.54 4.07 -1.23
C HIS A 35 13.58 3.67 -2.70
N GLY A 36 14.79 3.42 -3.22
CA GLY A 36 14.93 2.89 -4.58
C GLY A 36 14.04 1.67 -4.80
N PRO A 37 13.83 1.25 -6.05
CA PRO A 37 12.93 0.16 -6.39
C PRO A 37 13.11 -1.04 -5.46
N VAL A 38 12.00 -1.63 -5.02
CA VAL A 38 12.01 -2.84 -4.21
C VAL A 38 12.93 -3.87 -4.85
N THR A 39 13.79 -4.46 -4.02
CA THR A 39 14.70 -5.52 -4.47
C THR A 39 13.93 -6.83 -4.63
N MET A 40 14.43 -7.77 -5.44
CA MET A 40 13.82 -9.10 -5.56
C MET A 40 13.70 -9.82 -4.21
N LYS A 41 14.71 -9.67 -3.34
CA LYS A 41 14.67 -10.22 -1.97
C LYS A 41 13.49 -9.64 -1.19
N ARG A 42 13.29 -8.32 -1.26
CA ARG A 42 12.18 -7.68 -0.58
C ARG A 42 10.83 -8.05 -1.19
N ALA A 43 10.77 -8.28 -2.51
CA ALA A 43 9.57 -8.80 -3.16
C ALA A 43 9.19 -10.21 -2.67
N VAL A 44 10.17 -11.08 -2.41
CA VAL A 44 9.92 -12.40 -1.77
C VAL A 44 9.30 -12.23 -0.38
N ASP A 45 9.85 -11.34 0.44
CA ASP A 45 9.31 -11.09 1.79
C ASP A 45 7.87 -10.55 1.75
N ILE A 46 7.59 -9.62 0.82
CA ILE A 46 6.24 -9.07 0.61
C ILE A 46 5.28 -10.17 0.18
N ALA A 47 5.67 -11.04 -0.76
CA ALA A 47 4.82 -12.13 -1.24
C ALA A 47 4.45 -13.11 -0.11
N LEU A 48 5.41 -13.50 0.74
CA LEU A 48 5.14 -14.34 1.91
C LEU A 48 4.22 -13.66 2.92
N ALA A 49 4.42 -12.36 3.16
CA ALA A 49 3.54 -11.60 4.04
C ALA A 49 2.11 -11.56 3.48
N THR A 50 1.93 -11.32 2.18
CA THR A 50 0.61 -11.36 1.53
C THR A 50 -0.08 -12.71 1.70
N ALA A 51 0.63 -13.83 1.47
CA ALA A 51 0.06 -15.15 1.67
C ALA A 51 -0.30 -15.42 3.14
N ARG A 52 0.55 -14.98 4.07
CA ARG A 52 0.30 -15.06 5.51
C ARG A 52 -0.93 -14.27 5.92
N ASP A 53 -1.03 -13.02 5.51
CA ASP A 53 -2.13 -12.13 5.86
C ASP A 53 -3.45 -12.65 5.27
N ALA A 54 -3.42 -13.12 4.03
CA ALA A 54 -4.56 -13.76 3.39
C ALA A 54 -4.96 -15.08 4.09
N SER A 55 -4.06 -15.76 4.81
CA SER A 55 -4.42 -16.92 5.66
C SER A 55 -5.14 -16.53 6.96
N LEU A 56 -5.02 -15.27 7.38
CA LEU A 56 -5.65 -14.72 8.57
C LEU A 56 -7.00 -14.11 8.24
N ASN A 57 -7.10 -13.37 7.14
CA ASN A 57 -8.31 -12.68 6.69
C ASN A 57 -8.43 -12.71 5.17
N ALA A 58 -9.61 -12.43 4.63
CA ALA A 58 -9.75 -12.22 3.19
C ALA A 58 -9.13 -10.88 2.78
N GLU A 59 -8.53 -10.83 1.58
CA GLU A 59 -7.90 -9.64 1.01
C GLU A 59 -8.66 -9.19 -0.26
N PRO A 60 -9.86 -8.61 -0.13
CA PRO A 60 -10.74 -8.31 -1.26
C PRO A 60 -10.14 -7.29 -2.23
N LEU A 61 -9.30 -6.37 -1.74
CA LEU A 61 -8.59 -5.40 -2.58
C LEU A 61 -7.55 -6.06 -3.49
N LEU A 62 -7.09 -7.26 -3.13
CA LEU A 62 -6.15 -8.06 -3.92
C LEU A 62 -6.85 -9.12 -4.77
N GLY A 63 -8.18 -9.25 -4.65
CA GLY A 63 -8.94 -10.32 -5.28
C GLY A 63 -8.76 -11.69 -4.64
N LEU A 64 -8.24 -11.75 -3.40
CA LEU A 64 -8.00 -13.01 -2.70
C LEU A 64 -9.09 -13.30 -1.65
N PRO A 65 -9.71 -14.49 -1.67
CA PRO A 65 -10.47 -14.95 -0.52
C PRO A 65 -9.53 -15.22 0.66
N GLN A 66 -10.09 -15.46 1.85
CA GLN A 66 -9.30 -16.00 2.94
C GLN A 66 -8.71 -17.35 2.52
N LEU A 67 -7.39 -17.48 2.64
CA LEU A 67 -6.64 -18.67 2.36
C LEU A 67 -6.66 -19.63 3.55
N ASP A 68 -6.39 -20.90 3.25
CA ASP A 68 -6.20 -21.92 4.27
C ASP A 68 -4.98 -21.64 5.15
N GLN A 69 -4.97 -22.17 6.38
CA GLN A 69 -3.86 -21.95 7.32
C GLN A 69 -2.51 -22.46 6.82
N SER A 70 -2.48 -23.41 5.88
CA SER A 70 -1.24 -23.90 5.26
C SER A 70 -0.43 -22.82 4.52
N TRP A 71 -1.03 -21.66 4.21
CA TRP A 71 -0.35 -20.52 3.59
C TRP A 71 0.42 -19.64 4.58
N ARG A 72 0.23 -19.82 5.89
CA ARG A 72 0.71 -18.89 6.93
C ARG A 72 2.22 -18.82 7.07
N ASP A 73 2.88 -19.97 7.04
CA ASP A 73 4.29 -20.13 7.42
C ASP A 73 5.11 -20.86 6.35
N LEU A 74 4.86 -20.54 5.08
CA LEU A 74 5.64 -21.08 3.97
C LEU A 74 7.08 -20.55 4.01
N PRO A 75 8.09 -21.40 3.72
CA PRO A 75 9.48 -20.98 3.71
C PRO A 75 9.81 -20.13 2.46
N ALA A 76 10.88 -19.33 2.52
CA ALA A 76 11.35 -18.57 1.36
C ALA A 76 11.69 -19.45 0.14
N SER A 77 12.04 -20.73 0.35
CA SER A 77 12.26 -21.70 -0.73
C SER A 77 11.01 -22.06 -1.52
N ALA A 78 9.82 -21.77 -0.99
CA ALA A 78 8.54 -21.93 -1.69
C ALA A 78 8.28 -20.78 -2.68
N VAL A 79 9.11 -19.75 -2.69
CA VAL A 79 8.87 -18.50 -3.42
C VAL A 79 9.86 -18.34 -4.56
N GLN A 80 9.39 -17.88 -5.71
CA GLN A 80 10.22 -17.59 -6.87
C GLN A 80 9.81 -16.27 -7.52
N ILE A 81 10.78 -15.52 -8.03
CA ILE A 81 10.49 -14.44 -8.98
C ILE A 81 10.10 -15.10 -10.29
N TYR A 82 8.81 -15.13 -10.59
CA TYR A 82 8.26 -15.72 -11.81
C TYR A 82 8.49 -14.80 -13.01
N GLU A 83 8.28 -13.48 -12.86
CA GLU A 83 8.68 -12.48 -13.84
C GLU A 83 9.28 -11.23 -13.19
N ASN A 84 10.24 -10.62 -13.89
CA ASN A 84 10.74 -9.28 -13.60
C ASN A 84 10.42 -8.38 -14.80
N ARG A 85 9.45 -7.49 -14.65
CA ARG A 85 8.93 -6.64 -15.72
C ARG A 85 9.12 -5.18 -15.36
N ARG A 86 8.96 -4.31 -16.37
CA ARG A 86 9.01 -2.88 -16.13
C ARG A 86 7.87 -2.48 -15.20
N GLY A 87 8.23 -2.02 -13.99
CA GLY A 87 7.27 -1.51 -13.01
C GLY A 87 6.77 -2.53 -11.98
N TYR A 88 7.09 -3.83 -12.11
CA TYR A 88 6.66 -4.84 -11.14
C TYR A 88 7.48 -6.14 -11.17
N TYR A 89 7.43 -6.89 -10.07
CA TYR A 89 7.75 -8.31 -10.02
C TYR A 89 6.46 -9.12 -9.98
N LEU A 90 6.42 -10.23 -10.71
CA LEU A 90 5.44 -11.27 -10.51
C LEU A 90 6.10 -12.38 -9.71
N VAL A 91 5.59 -12.63 -8.50
CA VAL A 91 6.18 -13.58 -7.56
C VAL A 91 5.24 -14.76 -7.40
N SER A 92 5.75 -15.99 -7.55
CA SER A 92 4.99 -17.22 -7.32
C SER A 92 5.33 -17.81 -5.95
N ILE A 93 4.32 -18.38 -5.29
CA ILE A 93 4.43 -19.03 -3.97
C ILE A 93 3.77 -20.40 -4.08
N ALA A 94 4.55 -21.46 -4.00
CA ALA A 94 4.07 -22.83 -4.05
C ALA A 94 3.63 -23.30 -2.65
N ASN A 95 2.38 -23.75 -2.51
CA ASN A 95 1.90 -24.43 -1.32
C ASN A 95 1.74 -25.93 -1.60
N PRO A 96 2.69 -26.78 -1.16
CA PRO A 96 2.65 -28.22 -1.42
C PRO A 96 1.50 -28.93 -0.71
N ALA A 97 1.00 -28.40 0.43
CA ALA A 97 -0.12 -28.99 1.15
C ALA A 97 -1.44 -28.93 0.35
N GLN A 98 -1.54 -28.02 -0.61
CA GLN A 98 -2.71 -27.87 -1.48
C GLN A 98 -2.42 -28.15 -2.95
N ALA A 99 -1.17 -28.42 -3.32
CA ALA A 99 -0.70 -28.48 -4.71
C ALA A 99 -1.15 -27.24 -5.53
N LYS A 100 -1.07 -26.06 -4.90
CA LYS A 100 -1.47 -24.77 -5.50
C LYS A 100 -0.33 -23.79 -5.51
N THR A 101 -0.37 -22.88 -6.47
CA THR A 101 0.58 -21.77 -6.60
C THR A 101 -0.18 -20.45 -6.56
N LEU A 102 0.19 -19.56 -5.64
CA LEU A 102 -0.30 -18.19 -5.60
C LEU A 102 0.67 -17.29 -6.35
N TYR A 103 0.15 -16.43 -7.21
CA TYR A 103 0.89 -15.40 -7.92
C TYR A 103 0.54 -14.04 -7.35
N VAL A 104 1.56 -13.25 -7.02
CA VAL A 104 1.43 -11.92 -6.40
C VAL A 104 2.17 -10.93 -7.27
N ARG A 105 1.47 -9.89 -7.76
CA ARG A 105 2.07 -8.83 -8.56
C ARG A 105 2.44 -7.65 -7.65
N ILE A 106 3.74 -7.39 -7.55
CA ILE A 106 4.34 -6.44 -6.60
C ILE A 106 4.97 -5.31 -7.39
N LEU A 107 4.45 -4.11 -7.24
CA LEU A 107 4.99 -2.91 -7.87
C LEU A 107 6.36 -2.56 -7.29
N LEU A 108 7.15 -1.79 -8.05
CA LEU A 108 8.50 -1.39 -7.60
C LEU A 108 8.51 -0.47 -6.38
N ASP A 109 7.38 0.14 -6.01
CA ASP A 109 7.19 0.87 -4.76
C ASP A 109 6.90 -0.06 -3.55
N GLY A 110 6.74 -1.36 -3.79
CA GLY A 110 6.45 -2.37 -2.78
C GLY A 110 4.97 -2.62 -2.52
N ARG A 111 4.06 -1.91 -3.19
CA ARG A 111 2.63 -2.19 -3.11
C ARG A 111 2.31 -3.48 -3.88
N VAL A 112 1.46 -4.31 -3.28
CA VAL A 112 0.83 -5.43 -3.99
C VAL A 112 -0.40 -4.90 -4.71
N ASP A 113 -0.46 -5.06 -6.03
CA ASP A 113 -1.60 -4.56 -6.80
C ASP A 113 -2.73 -5.60 -6.97
N ALA A 114 -2.38 -6.89 -6.97
CA ALA A 114 -3.29 -8.00 -7.23
C ALA A 114 -2.60 -9.34 -6.93
N ALA A 115 -3.39 -10.36 -6.63
CA ALA A 115 -2.94 -11.73 -6.53
C ALA A 115 -4.00 -12.73 -7.01
N ASN A 116 -3.57 -13.86 -7.58
CA ASN A 116 -4.47 -14.92 -8.05
C ASN A 116 -3.75 -16.28 -8.16
N PHE A 117 -4.47 -17.33 -8.55
CA PHE A 117 -3.92 -18.69 -8.71
C PHE A 117 -3.59 -19.07 -10.16
N SER A 118 -3.88 -18.23 -11.15
CA SER A 118 -3.61 -18.51 -12.57
C SER A 118 -2.26 -17.95 -13.03
N GLY A 119 -1.78 -16.86 -12.43
CA GLY A 119 -0.64 -16.09 -12.92
C GLY A 119 -1.00 -15.10 -14.02
N ASP A 120 -2.26 -15.11 -14.49
CA ASP A 120 -2.74 -14.24 -15.55
C ASP A 120 -3.26 -12.93 -14.97
N PHE A 121 -2.58 -11.84 -15.30
CA PHE A 121 -3.03 -10.49 -14.98
C PHE A 121 -3.20 -9.73 -16.29
N VAL A 122 -4.45 -9.61 -16.76
CA VAL A 122 -4.75 -8.81 -17.94
C VAL A 122 -4.27 -7.38 -17.68
N SER A 123 -3.42 -6.85 -18.56
CA SER A 123 -2.93 -5.47 -18.43
C SER A 123 -4.11 -4.51 -18.48
N SER A 124 -4.30 -3.73 -17.40
CA SER A 124 -5.38 -2.73 -17.30
C SER A 124 -5.15 -1.51 -18.20
N ALA A 125 -4.19 -1.56 -19.13
CA ALA A 125 -3.87 -0.47 -20.05
C ALA A 125 -4.88 -0.29 -21.21
N ALA A 126 -5.86 -1.18 -21.37
CA ALA A 126 -6.79 -1.14 -22.51
C ALA A 126 -8.11 -0.39 -22.25
N THR A 127 -8.39 0.08 -21.03
CA THR A 127 -9.70 0.69 -20.70
C THR A 127 -9.69 2.22 -20.67
N SER A 128 -8.52 2.89 -20.81
CA SER A 128 -8.44 4.36 -20.71
C SER A 128 -8.50 5.12 -22.04
N SER A 129 -8.67 4.45 -23.20
CA SER A 129 -8.73 5.13 -24.52
C SER A 129 -10.10 5.08 -25.21
N ALA A 130 -11.18 4.70 -24.51
CA ALA A 130 -12.54 4.66 -25.07
C ALA A 130 -13.45 5.73 -24.42
N GLY A 131 -12.98 6.96 -24.37
CA GLY A 131 -13.73 8.09 -23.79
C GLY A 131 -13.09 9.43 -24.17
N ALA A 132 -13.09 9.75 -25.46
CA ALA A 132 -12.87 11.09 -25.99
C ALA A 132 -13.86 11.32 -27.14
#